data_AF-A0A424I5W7-F1
#
_entry.id   AF-A0A424I5W7-F1
#
_cell.length_a   1.000
_cell.length_b   1.000
_cell.length_c   1.000
_cell.angle_alpha   90.00
_cell.angle_beta   90.00
_cell.angle_gamma   90.00
#
_symmetry.space_group_name_H-M   'P 1'
#
loop_
_entity.id
_entity.type
_entity.pdbx_description
1 polymer ?
#
loop_
_entity_poly.entity_id
_entity_poly.type
_entity_poly.pdbx_seq_one_letter_code
_entity_poly.pdbx_strand_id
1 'polypeptide(L)'
;MDLLEKLENAQGGRGENPMQMFDTMRQLNQLSDKLSTIETAGLPEDLKQPVNRFRDATADMATHMEEIPIPVEVMSGGQEAIGPWFVEKMAEDPLFPQVMQDWGETMGELGEEMEESGSVIEKAFQTYGIDPSAP
;
A
#
# COMPACT_ATOMS: atom_id res chain seq x y z
N MET A 1 12.38 -0.45 -1.93
CA MET A 1 12.33 0.88 -1.27
C MET A 1 11.45 1.87 -2.02
N ASP A 2 11.61 2.05 -3.33
CA ASP A 2 10.86 3.05 -4.13
C ASP A 2 9.32 2.97 -4.00
N LEU A 3 8.75 1.76 -3.84
CA LEU A 3 7.30 1.58 -3.71
C LEU A 3 6.75 2.02 -2.34
N LEU A 4 7.43 1.69 -1.23
CA LEU A 4 7.01 2.09 0.12
C LEU A 4 7.11 3.61 0.27
N GLU A 5 8.19 4.20 -0.27
CA GLU A 5 8.36 5.65 -0.28
C GLU A 5 7.29 6.34 -1.15
N LYS A 6 6.89 5.73 -2.28
CA LYS A 6 5.75 6.21 -3.07
C LYS A 6 4.40 6.07 -2.35
N LEU A 7 4.23 5.03 -1.55
CA LEU A 7 3.00 4.82 -0.76
C LEU A 7 2.90 5.80 0.41
N GLU A 8 4.02 6.06 1.08
CA GLU A 8 4.12 7.06 2.15
C GLU A 8 3.92 8.48 1.58
N ASN A 9 4.50 8.78 0.41
CA ASN A 9 4.23 10.02 -0.30
C ASN A 9 2.74 10.15 -0.64
N ALA A 10 2.12 9.10 -1.21
CA ALA A 10 0.69 9.05 -1.52
C ALA A 10 -0.23 9.21 -0.31
N GLN A 11 0.26 8.96 0.91
CA GLN A 11 -0.45 9.16 2.18
C GLN A 11 -0.27 10.58 2.76
N GLY A 12 0.74 11.36 2.33
CA GLY A 12 1.19 12.59 3.02
C GLY A 12 1.27 13.88 2.19
N GLY A 13 1.00 13.86 0.88
CA GLY A 13 1.36 14.97 -0.02
C GLY A 13 0.26 16.00 -0.32
N ARG A 14 0.40 17.21 0.24
CA ARG A 14 -0.22 18.45 -0.28
C ARG A 14 0.28 18.72 -1.71
N GLY A 15 -0.41 18.20 -2.73
CA GLY A 15 -0.16 18.50 -4.15
C GLY A 15 0.23 17.33 -5.04
N GLU A 16 -0.12 16.08 -4.71
CA GLU A 16 0.16 14.95 -5.59
C GLU A 16 -0.75 14.90 -6.82
N ASN A 17 -0.14 14.48 -7.93
CA ASN A 17 -0.83 14.29 -9.19
C ASN A 17 -1.65 12.99 -9.10
N PRO A 18 -2.98 13.03 -9.27
CA PRO A 18 -3.86 11.86 -9.16
C PRO A 18 -3.39 10.66 -10.00
N MET A 19 -2.70 10.93 -11.11
CA MET A 19 -2.09 9.90 -11.96
C MET A 19 -1.03 9.06 -11.25
N GLN A 20 -0.25 9.63 -10.34
CA GLN A 20 0.78 8.90 -9.60
C GLN A 20 0.14 7.88 -8.66
N MET A 21 -1.01 8.22 -8.06
CA MET A 21 -1.75 7.30 -7.20
C MET A 21 -2.25 6.08 -7.99
N PHE A 22 -2.78 6.29 -9.21
CA PHE A 22 -3.17 5.19 -10.09
C PHE A 22 -1.98 4.32 -10.51
N ASP A 23 -0.83 4.94 -10.81
CA ASP A 23 0.39 4.19 -11.11
C ASP A 23 0.86 3.36 -9.92
N THR A 24 0.73 3.88 -8.70
CA THR A 24 1.03 3.16 -7.45
C THR A 24 0.07 2.00 -7.22
N MET A 25 -1.24 2.19 -7.38
CA MET A 25 -2.24 1.10 -7.31
C MET A 25 -1.91 -0.01 -8.31
N ARG A 26 -1.58 0.36 -9.55
CA ARG A 26 -1.19 -0.60 -10.58
C ARG A 26 0.07 -1.37 -10.20
N GLN A 27 1.09 -0.67 -9.66
CA GLN A 27 2.33 -1.31 -9.22
C GLN A 27 2.11 -2.25 -8.04
N LEU A 28 1.26 -1.88 -7.08
CA LEU A 28 0.86 -2.73 -5.96
C LEU A 28 0.15 -3.99 -6.43
N ASN A 29 -0.84 -3.87 -7.32
CA ASN A 29 -1.51 -5.02 -7.90
C ASN A 29 -0.55 -5.95 -8.64
N GLN A 30 0.38 -5.40 -9.42
CA GLN A 30 1.41 -6.19 -10.09
C GLN A 30 2.38 -6.87 -9.10
N LEU A 31 2.67 -6.22 -7.97
CA LEU A 31 3.51 -6.81 -6.93
C LEU A 31 2.76 -7.94 -6.23
N SER A 32 1.51 -7.72 -5.83
CA SER A 32 0.62 -8.73 -5.27
C SER A 32 0.53 -9.96 -6.17
N ASP A 33 0.26 -9.77 -7.46
CA ASP A 33 0.23 -10.84 -8.46
C ASP A 33 1.54 -11.63 -8.49
N LYS A 34 2.69 -10.95 -8.50
CA LYS A 34 3.99 -11.61 -8.49
C LYS A 34 4.22 -12.39 -7.20
N LEU A 35 3.94 -11.79 -6.05
CA LEU A 35 4.13 -12.43 -4.74
C LEU A 35 3.21 -13.65 -4.58
N SER A 36 2.01 -13.64 -5.19
CA SER A 36 1.10 -14.79 -5.21
C SER A 36 1.70 -16.04 -5.88
N THR A 37 2.67 -15.86 -6.79
CA THR A 37 3.35 -16.96 -7.48
C THR A 37 4.51 -17.56 -6.70
N ILE A 38 4.92 -16.96 -5.58
CA ILE A 38 6.06 -17.44 -4.79
C ILE A 38 5.65 -18.68 -4.00
N GLU A 39 6.30 -19.82 -4.30
CA GLU A 39 6.13 -21.04 -3.52
C GLU A 39 6.89 -20.95 -2.19
N THR A 40 6.15 -20.75 -1.10
CA THR A 40 6.76 -20.63 0.24
C THR A 40 7.07 -21.97 0.90
N ALA A 41 6.58 -23.09 0.35
CA ALA A 41 6.78 -24.43 0.92
C ALA A 41 8.26 -24.84 1.01
N GLY A 42 9.07 -24.43 0.03
CA GLY A 42 10.51 -24.72 -0.05
C GLY A 42 11.41 -23.73 0.68
N LEU A 43 10.86 -22.66 1.25
CA LEU A 43 11.65 -21.66 1.96
C LEU A 43 12.14 -22.20 3.32
N PRO A 44 13.26 -21.68 3.85
CA PRO A 44 13.64 -21.86 5.25
C PRO A 44 12.55 -21.38 6.22
N GLU A 45 12.43 -22.01 7.40
CA GLU A 45 11.37 -21.69 8.38
C GLU A 45 11.38 -20.23 8.83
N ASP A 46 12.56 -19.63 8.96
CA ASP A 46 12.77 -18.21 9.29
C ASP A 46 12.33 -17.26 8.17
N LEU A 47 12.18 -17.75 6.93
CA LEU A 47 11.70 -16.99 5.78
C LEU A 47 10.24 -17.26 5.43
N LYS A 48 9.70 -18.44 5.78
CA LYS A 48 8.31 -18.81 5.46
C LYS A 48 7.30 -17.81 5.99
N GLN A 49 7.36 -17.49 7.27
CA GLN A 49 6.41 -16.58 7.89
C GLN A 49 6.55 -15.14 7.37
N PRO A 50 7.75 -14.53 7.34
CA PRO A 50 7.91 -13.18 6.81
C PRO A 50 7.48 -13.03 5.36
N VAL A 51 7.79 -14.00 4.49
CA VAL A 51 7.38 -13.94 3.08
C VAL A 51 5.87 -14.06 2.92
N ASN A 52 5.22 -14.94 3.69
CA ASN A 52 3.76 -15.03 3.66
C ASN A 52 3.11 -13.73 4.17
N ARG A 53 3.57 -13.16 5.29
CA ARG A 53 3.05 -11.89 5.81
C ARG A 53 3.24 -10.74 4.83
N PHE A 54 4.44 -10.61 4.25
CA PHE A 54 4.70 -9.59 3.25
C PHE A 54 3.78 -9.72 2.04
N ARG A 55 3.56 -10.95 1.55
CA ARG A 55 2.61 -11.22 0.46
C ARG A 55 1.18 -10.84 0.83
N ASP A 56 0.72 -11.31 1.99
CA ASP A 56 -0.66 -11.14 2.42
C ASP A 56 -0.93 -9.64 2.68
N ALA A 57 -0.03 -8.93 3.38
CA ALA A 57 -0.12 -7.47 3.58
C ALA A 57 -0.07 -6.68 2.27
N THR A 58 0.73 -7.10 1.29
CA THR A 58 0.74 -6.45 -0.05
C THR A 58 -0.59 -6.65 -0.78
N ALA A 59 -1.18 -7.84 -0.70
CA ALA A 59 -2.47 -8.14 -1.33
C ALA A 59 -3.61 -7.39 -0.66
N ASP A 60 -3.60 -7.32 0.67
CA ASP A 60 -4.57 -6.57 1.46
C ASP A 60 -4.43 -5.07 1.21
N MET A 61 -3.20 -4.55 1.10
CA MET A 61 -2.98 -3.14 0.75
C MET A 61 -3.49 -2.82 -0.65
N ALA A 62 -3.25 -3.70 -1.62
CA ALA A 62 -3.76 -3.50 -2.98
C ALA A 62 -5.29 -3.47 -2.99
N THR A 63 -5.94 -4.38 -2.27
CA THR A 63 -7.40 -4.44 -2.14
C THR A 63 -7.96 -3.21 -1.43
N HIS A 64 -7.40 -2.85 -0.27
CA HIS A 64 -7.86 -1.72 0.52
C HIS A 64 -7.66 -0.37 -0.18
N MET A 65 -6.63 -0.28 -1.04
CA MET A 65 -6.41 0.90 -1.89
C MET A 65 -7.47 1.04 -2.99
N GLU A 66 -8.02 -0.07 -3.51
CA GLU A 66 -9.17 -0.03 -4.43
C GLU A 66 -10.45 0.44 -3.73
N GLU A 67 -10.55 0.26 -2.41
CA GLU A 67 -11.67 0.69 -1.58
C GLU A 67 -11.55 2.13 -1.06
N ILE A 68 -10.67 2.95 -1.67
CA ILE A 68 -10.51 4.34 -1.28
C ILE A 68 -11.87 5.08 -1.24
N PRO A 69 -12.23 5.79 -0.14
CA PRO A 69 -13.56 6.39 0.00
C PRO A 69 -13.80 7.61 -0.91
N ILE A 70 -12.75 8.11 -1.57
CA ILE A 70 -12.82 9.25 -2.49
C ILE A 70 -12.97 8.74 -3.93
N PRO A 71 -14.01 9.15 -4.66
CA PRO A 71 -14.20 8.76 -6.05
C PRO A 71 -13.04 9.20 -6.94
N VAL A 72 -12.70 8.36 -7.92
CA VAL A 72 -11.65 8.60 -8.91
C VAL A 72 -11.83 9.93 -9.65
N GLU A 73 -13.06 10.29 -10.00
CA GLU A 73 -13.39 11.53 -10.70
C GLU A 73 -13.06 12.76 -9.86
N VAL A 74 -13.33 12.68 -8.54
CA VAL A 74 -13.04 13.74 -7.58
C VAL A 74 -11.53 13.84 -7.38
N MET A 75 -10.84 12.72 -7.19
CA MET A 75 -9.38 12.68 -7.09
C MET A 75 -8.72 13.28 -8.34
N SER A 76 -9.20 12.93 -9.53
CA SER A 76 -8.65 13.42 -10.81
C SER A 76 -8.78 14.94 -10.98
N GLY A 77 -9.80 15.55 -10.35
CA GLY A 77 -9.97 17.01 -10.30
C GLY A 77 -9.05 17.72 -9.29
N GLY A 78 -8.26 16.97 -8.52
CA GLY A 78 -7.31 17.50 -7.54
C GLY A 78 -7.97 18.26 -6.39
N GLN A 79 -7.18 19.10 -5.70
CA GLN A 79 -7.64 19.81 -4.50
C GLN A 79 -8.85 20.72 -4.76
N GLU A 80 -8.99 21.27 -5.97
CA GLU A 80 -10.12 22.12 -6.37
C GLU A 80 -11.45 21.34 -6.43
N ALA A 81 -11.41 20.04 -6.72
CA ALA A 81 -12.59 19.16 -6.69
C ALA A 81 -12.78 18.48 -5.33
N ILE A 82 -11.69 18.04 -4.68
CA ILE A 82 -11.73 17.33 -3.39
C ILE A 82 -12.33 18.23 -2.31
N GLY A 83 -11.92 19.50 -2.21
CA GLY A 83 -12.37 20.39 -1.14
C GLY A 83 -13.90 20.57 -1.09
N PRO A 84 -14.54 21.05 -2.18
CA PRO A 84 -15.99 21.19 -2.25
C PRO A 84 -16.72 19.86 -2.06
N TRP A 85 -16.27 18.79 -2.73
CA TRP A 85 -16.87 17.47 -2.60
C TRP A 85 -16.83 16.95 -1.16
N PHE A 86 -15.72 17.15 -0.44
CA PHE A 86 -15.57 16.72 0.94
C PHE A 86 -16.55 17.45 1.87
N VAL A 87 -16.77 18.75 1.65
CA VAL A 87 -17.74 19.55 2.42
C VAL A 87 -19.18 19.06 2.15
N GLU A 88 -19.53 18.84 0.89
CA GLU A 88 -20.82 18.25 0.52
C GLU A 88 -20.99 16.88 1.17
N LYS A 89 -19.93 16.06 1.14
CA LYS A 89 -19.99 14.70 1.68
C LYS A 89 -20.14 14.66 3.19
N MET A 90 -19.48 15.56 3.92
CA MET A 90 -19.69 15.70 5.37
C MET A 90 -21.10 16.19 5.72
N ALA A 91 -21.74 16.98 4.85
CA ALA A 91 -23.13 17.40 5.07
C ALA A 91 -24.13 16.26 4.87
N GLU A 92 -23.85 15.36 3.91
CA GLU A 92 -24.63 14.14 3.67
C GLU A 92 -24.37 13.05 4.72
N ASP A 93 -23.11 12.87 5.10
CA ASP A 93 -22.63 11.85 6.02
C ASP A 93 -21.64 12.46 7.03
N PRO A 94 -22.14 12.87 8.22
CA PRO A 94 -21.29 13.42 9.28
C PRO A 94 -20.25 12.44 9.82
N LEU A 95 -20.38 11.13 9.55
CA LEU A 95 -19.41 10.10 9.97
C LEU A 95 -18.32 9.89 8.92
N PHE A 96 -18.42 10.48 7.74
CA PHE A 96 -17.43 10.35 6.68
C PHE A 96 -15.97 10.67 7.11
N PRO A 97 -15.70 11.67 7.98
CA PRO A 97 -14.34 11.88 8.49
C PRO A 97 -13.78 10.69 9.26
N GLN A 98 -14.63 9.95 10.00
CA GLN A 98 -14.22 8.72 10.68
C GLN A 98 -13.91 7.63 9.66
N VAL A 99 -14.73 7.48 8.61
CA VAL A 99 -14.46 6.51 7.53
C VAL A 99 -13.11 6.77 6.88
N MET A 100 -12.77 8.04 6.61
CA MET A 100 -11.46 8.40 6.08
C MET A 100 -10.32 8.13 7.06
N GLN A 101 -10.54 8.35 8.36
CA GLN A 101 -9.56 8.05 9.40
C GLN A 101 -9.31 6.55 9.50
N ASP A 102 -10.37 5.74 9.58
CA ASP A 102 -10.29 4.28 9.67
C ASP A 102 -9.60 3.69 8.45
N TRP A 103 -9.95 4.18 7.25
CA TRP A 103 -9.28 3.77 6.02
C TRP A 103 -7.78 4.07 6.04
N GLY A 104 -7.40 5.27 6.50
CA GLY A 104 -6.00 5.67 6.62
C GLY A 104 -5.23 4.88 7.69
N GLU A 105 -5.87 4.54 8.80
CA GLU A 105 -5.30 3.71 9.87
C GLU A 105 -4.94 2.31 9.34
N THR A 106 -5.87 1.64 8.65
CA THR A 106 -5.60 0.34 8.02
C THR A 106 -4.48 0.41 6.98
N MET A 107 -4.41 1.48 6.18
CA MET A 107 -3.28 1.69 5.25
C MET A 107 -1.94 1.82 5.98
N GLY A 108 -1.93 2.46 7.14
CA GLY A 108 -0.75 2.59 7.99
C GLY A 108 -0.30 1.26 8.58
N GLU A 109 -1.25 0.49 9.15
CA GLU A 109 -0.99 -0.84 9.71
C GLU A 109 -0.43 -1.82 8.66
N LEU A 110 -1.03 -1.85 7.47
CA LEU A 110 -0.57 -2.68 6.36
C LEU A 110 0.82 -2.26 5.87
N GLY A 111 1.09 -0.96 5.83
CA GLY A 111 2.41 -0.41 5.51
C GLY A 111 3.49 -0.83 6.51
N GLU A 112 3.19 -0.76 7.81
CA GLU A 112 4.07 -1.22 8.88
C GLU A 112 4.35 -2.72 8.78
N GLU A 113 3.31 -3.55 8.56
CA GLU A 113 3.48 -4.99 8.41
C GLU A 113 4.38 -5.35 7.21
N MET A 114 4.22 -4.64 6.09
CA MET A 114 5.09 -4.79 4.91
C MET A 114 6.54 -4.38 5.21
N GLU A 115 6.76 -3.27 5.92
CA GLU A 115 8.10 -2.80 6.27
C GLU A 115 8.81 -3.76 7.23
N GLU A 116 8.11 -4.21 8.28
CA GLU A 116 8.64 -5.16 9.25
C GLU A 116 9.00 -6.49 8.59
N SER A 117 8.06 -7.05 7.80
CA SER A 117 8.26 -8.33 7.11
C SER A 117 9.37 -8.21 6.06
N GLY A 118 9.41 -7.12 5.30
CA GLY A 118 10.46 -6.83 4.33
C GLY A 118 11.84 -6.73 4.99
N SER A 119 11.94 -6.07 6.14
CA SER A 119 13.19 -5.95 6.91
C SER A 119 13.71 -7.30 7.40
N VAL A 120 12.82 -8.22 7.80
CA VAL A 120 13.21 -9.57 8.20
C VAL A 120 13.71 -10.38 7.00
N ILE A 121 13.02 -10.27 5.85
CA ILE A 121 13.44 -10.92 4.59
C ILE A 121 14.82 -10.42 4.16
N GLU A 122 15.06 -9.11 4.21
CA GLU A 122 16.35 -8.52 3.84
C GLU A 122 17.50 -9.03 4.72
N LYS A 123 17.30 -9.10 6.04
CA LYS A 123 18.28 -9.67 6.99
C LYS A 123 18.56 -11.14 6.71
N ALA A 124 17.54 -11.90 6.34
CA ALA A 124 17.70 -13.30 5.97
C ALA A 124 18.52 -13.45 4.67
N PHE A 125 18.28 -12.61 3.65
CA PHE A 125 19.11 -12.62 2.43
C PHE A 125 20.59 -12.35 2.73
N GLN A 126 20.89 -11.38 3.60
CA GLN A 126 22.25 -11.12 4.06
C GLN A 126 22.86 -12.35 4.77
N THR A 127 22.06 -13.03 5.61
CA THR A 127 22.49 -14.23 6.34
C THR A 127 22.79 -15.40 5.39
N TYR A 128 21.99 -15.58 4.35
CA TYR A 128 22.18 -16.61 3.33
C TYR A 128 23.22 -16.23 2.26
N GLY A 129 23.80 -15.03 2.32
CA GLY A 129 24.75 -14.54 1.32
C GLY A 129 24.12 -14.34 -0.06
N ILE A 130 22.79 -14.16 -0.11
CA ILE A 130 22.05 -13.85 -1.33
C ILE A 130 22.25 -12.36 -1.59
N ASP A 131 22.85 -12.01 -2.72
CA ASP A 131 22.90 -10.62 -3.16
C ASP A 131 21.56 -10.28 -3.82
N PRO A 132 20.72 -9.41 -3.21
CA PRO A 132 19.46 -8.99 -3.80
C PRO A 132 19.63 -8.14 -5.07
N SER A 133 20.87 -7.74 -5.38
CA SER A 133 21.26 -6.95 -6.55
C SER A 133 21.82 -7.81 -7.69
N ALA A 134 21.98 -9.12 -7.49
CA ALA A 134 22.44 -10.02 -8.53
C ALA A 134 21.38 -10.15 -9.64
N PRO A 135 21.78 -10.06 -10.92
CA PRO A 135 20.88 -9.98 -12.07
C PRO A 135 20.06 -11.26 -12.31
#